data_AF-A0A9D6WSG2-F1
#
_entry.id   AF-A0A9D6WSG2-F1
#
_cell.length_a   1.000
_cell.length_b   1.000
_cell.length_c   1.000
_cell.angle_alpha   90.00
_cell.angle_beta   90.00
_cell.angle_gamma   90.00
#
_symmetry.space_group_name_H-M   'P 1'
#
loop_
_entity.id
_entity.type
_entity.pdbx_description
1 polymer ?
#
loop_
_entity_poly.entity_id
_entity_poly.type
_entity_poly.pdbx_seq_one_letter_code
_entity_poly.pdbx_strand_id
1 'polypeptide(L)'
;MATRPTSFETWQATIPQRIRKSSLWSYVAYPKALFLYDLVWYDCEKLEQDRRGRAIEEQIIRSAGSISANVEEGYGRGLGADYARFLKFALGSARETQGWYLRARHLLTEKVLDHRLALLDEIIALLVTTIAQQKSKRSK
;
A
#
# COMPACT_ATOMS: atom_id res chain seq x y z
N MET A 1 22.19 -4.97 7.31
CA MET A 1 20.99 -5.12 6.47
C MET A 1 19.77 -4.96 7.35
N ALA A 2 18.77 -4.20 6.93
CA ALA A 2 17.53 -4.06 7.70
C ALA A 2 16.83 -5.42 7.81
N THR A 3 16.34 -5.77 8.99
CA THR A 3 15.62 -7.02 9.22
C THR A 3 14.23 -6.95 8.60
N ARG A 4 13.84 -8.00 7.87
CA ARG A 4 12.48 -8.14 7.33
C ARG A 4 11.46 -7.99 8.47
N PRO A 5 10.51 -7.07 8.37
CA PRO A 5 9.53 -6.87 9.44
C PRO A 5 8.65 -8.11 9.60
N THR A 6 8.40 -8.49 10.85
CA THR A 6 7.62 -9.69 11.20
C THR A 6 6.14 -9.39 11.45
N SER A 7 5.81 -8.15 11.80
CA SER A 7 4.43 -7.68 11.94
C SER A 7 4.34 -6.18 11.63
N PHE A 8 3.11 -5.69 11.47
CA PHE A 8 2.87 -4.27 11.27
C PHE A 8 3.31 -3.43 12.48
N GLU A 9 3.06 -3.93 13.70
CA GLU A 9 3.36 -3.23 14.95
C GLU A 9 4.88 -3.09 15.17
N THR A 10 5.62 -4.17 14.93
CA THR A 10 7.08 -4.16 15.05
C THR A 10 7.71 -3.28 13.99
N TRP A 11 7.17 -3.29 12.76
CA TRP A 11 7.56 -2.38 11.70
C TRP A 11 7.27 -0.92 12.06
N GLN A 12 6.09 -0.60 12.58
CA GLN A 12 5.74 0.77 12.95
C GLN A 12 6.73 1.34 13.98
N ALA A 13 7.27 0.53 14.89
CA ALA A 13 8.25 0.97 15.87
C ALA A 13 9.57 1.45 15.23
N THR A 14 9.92 0.99 14.02
CA THR A 14 11.14 1.40 13.30
C THR A 14 10.97 2.74 12.58
N ILE A 15 9.72 3.16 12.32
CA ILE A 15 9.45 4.38 11.56
C ILE A 15 9.79 5.63 12.39
N PRO A 16 10.49 6.63 11.82
CA PRO A 16 10.85 7.86 12.51
C PRO A 16 9.66 8.54 13.18
N GLN A 17 9.84 8.97 14.43
CA GLN A 17 8.76 9.55 15.24
C GLN A 17 8.11 10.77 14.56
N ARG A 18 8.87 11.55 13.79
CA ARG A 18 8.37 12.69 13.01
C ARG A 18 7.30 12.31 11.98
N ILE A 19 7.41 11.12 11.38
CA ILE A 19 6.44 10.60 10.42
C ILE A 19 5.22 10.08 11.18
N ARG A 20 5.44 9.33 12.27
CA ARG A 20 4.36 8.77 13.11
C ARG A 20 3.48 9.81 13.80
N LYS A 21 4.03 10.99 14.08
CA LYS A 21 3.30 12.12 14.67
C LYS A 21 2.60 13.00 13.62
N SER A 22 2.76 12.73 12.33
CA SER A 22 2.08 13.49 11.28
C SER A 22 0.58 13.26 11.31
N SER A 23 -0.21 14.26 10.90
CA SER A 23 -1.66 14.13 10.82
C SER A 23 -2.08 13.09 9.78
N LEU A 24 -1.29 12.90 8.72
CA LEU A 24 -1.49 11.86 7.71
C LEU A 24 -1.41 10.45 8.32
N TRP A 25 -0.54 10.22 9.31
CA TRP A 25 -0.39 8.93 9.97
C TRP A 25 -1.67 8.43 10.67
N SER A 26 -2.57 9.35 11.05
CA SER A 26 -3.86 8.99 11.64
C SER A 26 -4.79 8.26 10.66
N TYR A 27 -4.57 8.41 9.36
CA TYR A 27 -5.29 7.64 8.35
C TYR A 27 -4.62 6.27 8.16
N VAL A 28 -5.14 5.24 8.84
CA VAL A 28 -4.54 3.90 8.95
C VAL A 28 -4.15 3.25 7.60
N ALA A 29 -4.82 3.57 6.49
CA ALA A 29 -4.42 3.07 5.17
C ALA A 29 -3.02 3.53 4.77
N TYR A 30 -2.60 4.72 5.19
CA TYR A 30 -1.29 5.28 4.88
C TYR A 30 -0.12 4.46 5.46
N PRO A 31 -0.01 4.24 6.79
CA PRO A 31 1.06 3.42 7.33
C PRO A 31 0.99 1.97 6.83
N LYS A 32 -0.22 1.42 6.56
CA LYS A 32 -0.34 0.08 5.96
C LYS A 32 0.18 0.02 4.52
N ALA A 33 -0.04 1.06 3.72
CA ALA A 33 0.51 1.16 2.37
C ALA A 33 2.04 1.27 2.37
N LEU A 34 2.61 2.04 3.29
CA LEU A 34 4.06 2.09 3.50
C LEU A 34 4.62 0.75 3.95
N PHE A 35 3.94 0.07 4.89
CA PHE A 35 4.33 -1.27 5.33
C PHE A 35 4.31 -2.28 4.18
N LEU A 36 3.26 -2.24 3.35
CA LEU A 36 3.18 -3.06 2.14
C LEU A 36 4.39 -2.81 1.22
N TYR A 37 4.79 -1.55 1.02
CA TYR A 37 5.93 -1.23 0.17
C TYR A 37 7.26 -1.76 0.73
N ASP A 38 7.45 -1.68 2.04
CA ASP A 38 8.61 -2.31 2.69
C ASP A 38 8.61 -3.83 2.52
N LEU A 39 7.43 -4.47 2.56
CA LEU A 39 7.33 -5.90 2.28
C LEU A 39 7.65 -6.24 0.81
N VAL A 40 7.21 -5.40 -0.14
CA VAL A 40 7.54 -5.51 -1.57
C VAL A 40 9.05 -5.51 -1.77
N TRP A 41 9.78 -4.62 -1.08
CA TRP A 41 11.25 -4.56 -1.14
C TRP A 41 11.90 -5.93 -0.89
N TYR A 42 11.46 -6.64 0.15
CA TYR A 42 11.99 -7.98 0.46
C TYR A 42 11.44 -9.09 -0.44
N ASP A 43 10.25 -8.90 -1.03
CA ASP A 43 9.67 -9.87 -1.94
C ASP A 43 10.41 -9.85 -3.29
N CYS A 44 10.93 -8.69 -3.72
CA CYS A 44 11.79 -8.53 -4.89
C CYS A 44 13.05 -9.41 -4.84
N GLU A 45 13.66 -9.61 -3.67
CA GLU A 45 14.83 -10.51 -3.53
C GLU A 45 14.55 -11.94 -4.05
N LYS A 46 13.28 -12.38 -4.00
CA LYS A 46 12.86 -13.68 -4.53
C LYS A 46 12.45 -13.59 -5.99
N LEU A 47 11.78 -12.51 -6.40
CA LEU A 47 11.31 -12.31 -7.77
C LEU A 47 12.47 -12.09 -8.75
N GLU A 48 13.51 -11.36 -8.35
CA GLU A 48 14.66 -11.04 -9.20
C GLU A 48 15.42 -12.29 -9.70
N GLN A 49 15.31 -13.40 -8.96
CA GLN A 49 15.94 -14.69 -9.27
C GLN A 49 15.37 -15.33 -10.56
N ASP A 50 14.21 -14.89 -11.05
CA ASP A 50 13.58 -15.38 -12.27
C ASP A 50 13.31 -14.23 -13.26
N ARG A 51 13.57 -14.45 -14.55
CA ARG A 51 13.32 -13.45 -15.60
C ARG A 51 11.87 -12.95 -15.61
N ARG A 52 10.90 -13.83 -15.35
CA ARG A 52 9.47 -13.47 -15.26
C ARG A 52 9.17 -12.68 -14.00
N GLY A 53 9.87 -13.00 -12.91
CA GLY A 53 9.77 -12.28 -11.65
C GLY A 53 10.26 -10.84 -11.78
N ARG A 54 11.38 -10.59 -12.47
CA ARG A 54 11.85 -9.22 -12.78
C ARG A 54 10.81 -8.36 -13.50
N ALA A 55 10.15 -8.91 -14.52
CA ALA A 55 9.10 -8.18 -15.23
C ALA A 55 7.88 -7.90 -14.34
N ILE A 56 7.59 -8.77 -13.36
CA ILE A 56 6.47 -8.61 -12.42
C ILE A 56 6.83 -7.62 -11.30
N GLU A 57 8.02 -7.69 -10.74
CA GLU A 57 8.43 -6.85 -9.61
C GLU A 57 8.50 -5.37 -10.00
N GLU A 58 8.93 -5.05 -11.22
CA GLU A 58 8.86 -3.68 -11.78
C GLU A 58 7.43 -3.11 -11.76
N GLN A 59 6.42 -3.97 -11.94
CA GLN A 59 5.02 -3.56 -11.90
C GLN A 59 4.54 -3.42 -10.45
N ILE A 60 4.88 -4.38 -9.58
CA ILE A 60 4.52 -4.35 -8.15
C ILE A 60 5.13 -3.12 -7.47
N ILE A 61 6.41 -2.82 -7.70
CA ILE A 61 7.09 -1.65 -7.12
C ILE A 61 6.33 -0.38 -7.47
N ARG A 62 6.02 -0.17 -8.76
CA ARG A 62 5.33 1.04 -9.21
C ARG A 62 3.91 1.12 -8.67
N SER A 63 3.14 0.03 -8.74
CA SER A 63 1.74 0.04 -8.29
C SER A 63 1.66 0.16 -6.76
N ALA A 64 2.50 -0.54 -5.99
CA ALA A 64 2.48 -0.47 -4.53
C ALA A 64 2.91 0.91 -4.03
N GLY A 65 3.98 1.50 -4.58
CA GLY A 65 4.45 2.84 -4.21
C GLY A 65 3.44 3.93 -4.54
N SER A 66 2.69 3.75 -5.64
CA SER A 66 1.61 4.66 -6.04
C SER A 66 0.47 4.73 -5.01
N ILE A 67 0.27 3.69 -4.18
CA ILE A 67 -0.78 3.70 -3.15
C ILE A 67 -0.52 4.79 -2.13
N SER A 68 0.65 4.78 -1.47
CA SER A 68 1.00 5.80 -0.46
C SER A 68 1.20 7.17 -1.10
N ALA A 69 1.82 7.25 -2.28
CA ALA A 69 2.03 8.52 -2.99
C ALA A 69 0.71 9.24 -3.29
N ASN A 70 -0.32 8.52 -3.76
CA ASN A 70 -1.64 9.13 -3.99
C ASN A 70 -2.34 9.52 -2.69
N VAL A 71 -2.13 8.77 -1.60
CA VAL A 71 -2.66 9.14 -0.28
C VAL A 71 -2.00 10.42 0.23
N GLU A 72 -0.68 10.54 0.12
CA GLU A 72 0.11 11.72 0.46
C GLU A 72 -0.33 12.95 -0.36
N GLU A 73 -0.37 12.82 -1.69
CA GLU A 73 -0.75 13.91 -2.59
C GLU A 73 -2.19 14.36 -2.35
N GLY A 74 -3.10 13.40 -2.21
CA GLY A 74 -4.50 13.67 -1.93
C GLY A 74 -4.69 14.40 -0.61
N TYR A 75 -3.97 14.00 0.44
CA TYR A 75 -4.06 14.64 1.74
C TYR A 75 -3.56 16.09 1.71
N GLY A 76 -2.49 16.36 0.95
CA GLY A 76 -1.95 17.71 0.76
C GLY A 76 -2.91 18.70 0.07
N ARG A 77 -3.98 18.21 -0.57
CA ARG A 77 -4.98 19.03 -1.29
C ARG A 77 -6.22 19.38 -0.45
N GLY A 78 -6.25 18.98 0.82
CA GLY A 78 -7.37 19.24 1.73
C GLY A 78 -8.52 18.24 1.57
N LEU A 79 -9.53 18.32 2.45
CA LEU A 79 -10.63 17.35 2.51
C LEU A 79 -11.65 17.54 1.37
N GLY A 80 -12.45 16.50 1.09
CA GLY A 80 -13.56 16.57 0.14
C GLY A 80 -13.25 15.92 -1.21
N ALA A 81 -13.76 16.52 -2.30
CA ALA A 81 -13.82 15.89 -3.62
C ALA A 81 -12.44 15.59 -4.22
N ASP A 82 -11.46 16.49 -4.03
CA ASP A 82 -10.10 16.28 -4.52
C ASP A 82 -9.41 15.17 -3.76
N TYR A 83 -9.48 15.14 -2.43
CA TYR A 83 -8.91 14.01 -1.68
C TYR A 83 -9.57 12.69 -2.09
N ALA A 84 -10.90 12.66 -2.25
CA ALA A 84 -11.61 11.47 -2.73
C ALA A 84 -11.15 11.01 -4.11
N ARG A 85 -10.74 11.93 -4.99
CA ARG A 85 -10.22 11.62 -6.33
C ARG A 85 -8.86 10.92 -6.25
N PHE A 86 -7.94 11.46 -5.46
CA PHE A 86 -6.63 10.83 -5.24
C PHE A 86 -6.74 9.47 -4.55
N LEU A 87 -7.63 9.33 -3.57
CA LEU A 87 -7.88 8.04 -2.94
C LEU A 87 -8.44 7.00 -3.94
N LYS A 88 -9.17 7.40 -4.98
CA LYS A 88 -9.57 6.47 -6.07
C LYS A 88 -8.37 6.00 -6.90
N PHE A 89 -7.38 6.86 -7.13
CA PHE A 89 -6.14 6.44 -7.80
C PHE A 89 -5.37 5.46 -6.92
N ALA A 90 -5.23 5.74 -5.62
CA ALA A 90 -4.66 4.80 -4.66
C ALA A 90 -5.40 3.44 -4.66
N LEU A 91 -6.74 3.46 -4.73
CA LEU A 91 -7.57 2.25 -4.83
C LEU A 91 -7.32 1.46 -6.13
N GLY A 92 -7.15 2.15 -7.25
CA GLY A 92 -6.75 1.54 -8.52
C GLY A 92 -5.40 0.83 -8.39
N SER A 93 -4.40 1.54 -7.85
CA SER A 93 -3.06 1.01 -7.62
C SER A 93 -3.04 -0.17 -6.64
N ALA A 94 -3.88 -0.17 -5.59
CA ALA A 94 -3.99 -1.30 -4.67
C ALA A 94 -4.53 -2.56 -5.35
N ARG A 95 -5.59 -2.43 -6.17
CA ARG A 95 -6.14 -3.55 -6.94
C ARG A 95 -5.17 -4.06 -8.01
N GLU A 96 -4.44 -3.16 -8.65
CA GLU A 96 -3.38 -3.53 -9.58
C GLU A 96 -2.28 -4.34 -8.87
N THR A 97 -1.84 -3.88 -7.70
CA THR A 97 -0.84 -4.56 -6.86
C THR A 97 -1.31 -5.97 -6.47
N GLN A 98 -2.58 -6.16 -6.08
CA GLN A 98 -3.15 -7.49 -5.83
C GLN A 98 -3.06 -8.39 -7.05
N GLY A 99 -3.43 -7.87 -8.23
CA GLY A 99 -3.35 -8.60 -9.48
C GLY A 99 -1.93 -9.04 -9.81
N TRP A 100 -0.93 -8.20 -9.58
CA TRP A 100 0.48 -8.56 -9.80
C TRP A 100 0.99 -9.61 -8.81
N TYR A 101 0.62 -9.53 -7.53
CA TYR A 101 0.95 -10.58 -6.57
C TYR A 101 0.34 -11.94 -6.95
N LEU A 102 -0.90 -11.97 -7.44
CA LEU A 102 -1.52 -13.21 -7.93
C LEU A 102 -0.76 -13.79 -9.14
N ARG A 103 -0.21 -12.94 -10.02
CA ARG A 103 0.64 -13.37 -11.14
C ARG A 103 2.02 -13.85 -10.67
N ALA A 104 2.52 -13.30 -9.57
CA ALA A 104 3.77 -13.71 -8.92
C ALA A 104 3.68 -15.04 -8.15
N ARG A 105 2.48 -15.60 -7.94
CA ARG A 105 2.23 -16.76 -7.05
C ARG A 105 3.11 -17.99 -7.28
N HIS A 106 3.64 -18.18 -8.49
CA HIS A 106 4.51 -19.32 -8.81
C HIS A 106 5.95 -19.14 -8.31
N LEU A 107 6.33 -17.91 -7.92
CA LEU A 107 7.67 -17.55 -7.45
C LEU A 107 7.71 -17.23 -5.95
N LEU A 108 6.54 -17.08 -5.32
CA LEU A 108 6.37 -16.78 -3.90
C LEU A 108 5.78 -17.99 -3.17
N THR A 109 6.00 -18.05 -1.86
CA THR A 109 5.33 -19.05 -1.02
C THR A 109 3.87 -18.66 -0.79
N GLU A 110 3.01 -19.65 -0.57
CA GLU A 110 1.60 -19.43 -0.25
C GLU A 110 1.42 -18.50 0.95
N LYS A 111 2.24 -18.69 2.00
CA LYS A 111 2.25 -17.81 3.19
C LYS A 111 2.56 -16.35 2.88
N VAL A 112 3.53 -16.09 1.98
CA VAL A 112 3.85 -14.73 1.57
C VAL A 112 2.68 -14.16 0.78
N LEU A 113 2.19 -14.89 -0.22
CA LEU A 113 1.09 -14.45 -1.07
C LEU A 113 -0.16 -14.10 -0.24
N ASP A 114 -0.60 -15.02 0.61
CA ASP A 114 -1.79 -14.85 1.46
C ASP A 114 -1.66 -13.60 2.35
N HIS A 115 -0.50 -13.43 3.01
CA HIS A 115 -0.26 -12.23 3.81
C HIS A 115 -0.34 -10.94 2.98
N ARG A 116 0.20 -10.90 1.74
CA ARG A 116 0.15 -9.68 0.92
C ARG A 116 -1.25 -9.38 0.45
N LEU A 117 -2.00 -10.40 0.05
CA LEU A 117 -3.39 -10.25 -0.37
C LEU A 117 -4.27 -9.77 0.77
N ALA A 118 -4.14 -10.36 1.97
CA ALA A 118 -4.87 -9.92 3.16
C ALA A 118 -4.58 -8.46 3.54
N LEU A 119 -3.29 -8.06 3.53
CA LEU A 119 -2.92 -6.67 3.80
C LEU A 119 -3.50 -5.71 2.74
N LEU A 120 -3.50 -6.10 1.47
CA LEU A 120 -4.10 -5.32 0.39
C LEU A 120 -5.62 -5.22 0.53
N ASP A 121 -6.31 -6.29 0.95
CA ASP A 121 -7.75 -6.27 1.23
C ASP A 121 -8.10 -5.26 2.33
N GLU A 122 -7.31 -5.22 3.40
CA GLU A 122 -7.46 -4.21 4.46
C GLU A 122 -7.25 -2.79 3.93
N ILE A 123 -6.20 -2.55 3.15
CA ILE A 123 -5.92 -1.25 2.53
C ILE A 123 -7.09 -0.83 1.63
N ILE A 124 -7.60 -1.74 0.80
CA ILE A 124 -8.73 -1.51 -0.11
C ILE A 124 -9.99 -1.16 0.68
N ALA A 125 -10.30 -1.89 1.75
CA ALA A 125 -11.46 -1.61 2.59
C ALA A 125 -11.38 -0.21 3.23
N LEU A 126 -10.20 0.18 3.73
CA LEU A 126 -9.96 1.52 4.29
C LEU A 126 -10.09 2.62 3.22
N LEU A 127 -9.54 2.41 2.02
CA LEU A 127 -9.66 3.34 0.90
C LEU A 127 -11.12 3.53 0.48
N VAL A 128 -11.86 2.44 0.27
CA VAL A 128 -13.27 2.47 -0.12
C VAL A 128 -14.11 3.24 0.90
N THR A 129 -13.91 2.95 2.19
CA THR A 129 -14.62 3.61 3.29
C THR A 129 -14.35 5.12 3.31
N THR A 130 -13.08 5.52 3.23
CA THR A 130 -12.72 6.94 3.27
C THR A 130 -13.15 7.69 2.01
N ILE A 131 -13.10 7.08 0.83
CA ILE A 131 -13.65 7.67 -0.41
C ILE A 131 -15.13 8.00 -0.24
N ALA A 132 -15.92 7.09 0.34
CA ALA A 132 -17.34 7.33 0.59
C ALA A 132 -17.56 8.50 1.58
N GLN A 133 -16.80 8.54 2.67
CA GLN A 133 -16.86 9.62 3.67
C GLN A 133 -16.46 10.99 3.09
N GLN A 134 -15.45 11.05 2.22
CA GLN A 134 -15.02 12.32 1.61
C GLN A 134 -16.03 12.83 0.58
N LYS A 135 -16.76 11.94 -0.10
CA LYS A 135 -17.85 12.31 -1.01
C LYS A 135 -19.08 12.85 -0.27
N SER A 136 -19.43 12.29 0.90
CA SER A 136 -20.60 12.74 1.66
C SER A 136 -20.42 14.13 2.28
N LYS A 137 -19.17 14.57 2.52
CA LYS A 137 -18.85 15.93 2.95
C LYS A 137 -19.18 17.03 1.92
N ARG A 138 -19.57 16.66 0.70
CA ARG A 138 -20.04 17.57 -0.36
C ARG A 138 -21.50 18.03 -0.17
N SER A 139 -22.24 17.46 0.79
CA SER A 139 -23.69 17.68 0.93
C SER A 139 -24.10 18.68 2.04
N LYS A 140 -23.23 19.63 2.39
CA LYS A 140 -23.60 20.77 3.24
C LYS A 140 -23.09 22.07 2.62
#